data_AF-A0A3B4X213-F1
#
_entry.id   AF-A0A3B4X213-F1
#
_cell.length_a   1.000
_cell.length_b   1.000
_cell.length_c   1.000
_cell.angle_alpha   90.00
_cell.angle_beta   90.00
_cell.angle_gamma   90.00
#
_symmetry.space_group_name_H-M   'P 1'
#
loop_
_entity.id
_entity.type
_entity.pdbx_description
1 polymer ?
#
loop_
_entity_poly.entity_id
_entity_poly.type
_entity_poly.pdbx_seq_one_letter_code
_entity_poly.pdbx_strand_id
1 'polypeptide(L)' 'MDYAVAIARKAGEVVRDALRDDMKVMTKSSSVDLVTQTDQKVEQLIIQSVKEKFPTHR' A
#
# COMPACT_ATOMS: atom_id res chain seq x y z
N MET A 1 16.97 7.51 -0.42
CA MET A 1 16.61 6.10 -0.66
C MET A 1 16.26 5.35 0.62
N ASP A 2 17.04 5.48 1.69
CA ASP A 2 16.81 4.73 2.96
C ASP A 2 15.40 4.86 3.53
N TYR A 3 14.81 6.04 3.44
CA TYR A 3 13.44 6.26 3.88
C TYR A 3 12.41 5.48 3.08
N ALA A 4 12.56 5.42 1.75
CA ALA A 4 11.69 4.64 0.89
C ALA A 4 11.84 3.14 1.19
N VAL A 5 13.07 2.67 1.44
CA VAL A 5 13.31 1.27 1.86
C VAL A 5 12.61 0.96 3.19
N ALA A 6 12.67 1.87 4.17
CA ALA A 6 11.99 1.70 5.45
C ALA A 6 10.46 1.63 5.30
N ILE A 7 9.87 2.54 4.50
CA ILE A 7 8.42 2.52 4.22
C ILE A 7 8.05 1.24 3.48
N ALA A 8 8.82 0.83 2.48
CA ALA A 8 8.54 -0.38 1.71
C ALA A 8 8.53 -1.64 2.59
N ARG A 9 9.44 -1.74 3.57
CA ARG A 9 9.42 -2.81 4.56
C ARG A 9 8.13 -2.79 5.39
N LYS A 10 7.75 -1.62 5.92
CA LYS A 10 6.51 -1.46 6.71
C LYS A 10 5.26 -1.81 5.90
N ALA A 11 5.19 -1.38 4.64
CA ALA A 11 4.12 -1.78 3.71
C ALA A 11 4.07 -3.30 3.50
N GLY A 12 5.23 -3.94 3.33
CA GLY A 12 5.33 -5.39 3.19
C GLY A 12 4.86 -6.16 4.42
N GLU A 13 5.02 -5.61 5.63
CA GLU A 13 4.45 -6.19 6.86
C GLU A 13 2.92 -6.16 6.81
N VAL A 14 2.31 -5.03 6.42
CA VAL A 14 0.86 -4.91 6.25
C VAL A 14 0.32 -5.90 5.22
N VAL A 15 1.02 -6.06 4.09
CA VAL A 15 0.63 -7.05 3.07
C VAL A 15 0.72 -8.46 3.62
N ARG A 16 1.82 -8.81 4.29
CA ARG A 16 2.04 -10.15 4.84
C ARG A 16 0.99 -10.52 5.90
N ASP A 17 0.60 -9.56 6.73
CA ASP A 17 -0.42 -9.79 7.75
C ASP A 17 -1.80 -10.00 7.10
N ALA A 18 -2.15 -9.19 6.09
CA ALA A 18 -3.41 -9.34 5.37
C ALA A 18 -3.53 -10.66 4.59
N LEU A 19 -2.42 -11.26 4.16
CA LEU A 19 -2.39 -12.57 3.50
C LEU A 19 -2.81 -13.73 4.43
N ARG A 20 -2.84 -13.51 5.74
CA ARG A 20 -3.26 -14.52 6.74
C ARG A 20 -4.76 -14.50 7.01
N ASP A 21 -5.44 -13.44 6.57
CA ASP A 21 -6.87 -13.21 6.77
C ASP A 21 -7.66 -13.41 5.46
N ASP A 22 -8.97 -13.54 5.56
CA ASP A 22 -9.85 -13.54 4.37
C ASP A 22 -9.78 -12.18 3.65
N MET A 23 -9.39 -12.22 2.37
CA MET A 23 -9.24 -11.02 1.55
C MET A 23 -10.47 -10.80 0.67
N LYS A 24 -11.11 -9.64 0.84
CA LYS A 24 -12.14 -9.18 -0.10
C LYS A 24 -11.50 -8.67 -1.39
N VAL A 25 -11.62 -9.45 -2.45
CA VAL A 25 -11.19 -9.09 -3.80
C VAL A 25 -12.27 -8.23 -4.47
N MET A 26 -11.84 -7.15 -5.12
CA MET A 26 -12.66 -6.25 -5.92
C MET A 26 -12.06 -6.14 -7.31
N THR A 27 -12.87 -5.73 -8.30
CA THR A 27 -12.40 -5.46 -9.67
C THR A 27 -12.37 -3.96 -9.91
N LYS A 28 -11.38 -3.49 -10.66
CA LYS A 28 -11.24 -2.12 -11.15
C LYS A 28 -11.91 -2.00 -12.52
N SER A 29 -11.11 -1.87 -13.59
CA SER A 29 -11.60 -1.54 -14.93
C SER A 29 -12.06 -2.76 -15.74
N SER A 30 -11.66 -3.96 -15.33
CA SER A 30 -12.01 -5.22 -15.98
C SER A 30 -12.12 -6.36 -14.97
N SER A 31 -12.67 -7.49 -15.39
CA SER A 31 -12.83 -8.69 -14.55
C SER A 31 -11.51 -9.32 -14.09
N VAL A 32 -10.39 -8.99 -14.75
CA VAL A 32 -9.04 -9.49 -14.40
C VAL A 32 -8.17 -8.43 -13.74
N ASP A 33 -8.65 -7.19 -13.66
CA ASP A 33 -7.98 -6.06 -13.01
C ASP A 33 -8.42 -6.00 -11.54
N LEU A 34 -7.70 -6.73 -10.68
CA LEU A 34 -8.08 -6.95 -9.29
C LEU A 34 -7.46 -5.91 -8.34
N VAL A 35 -8.15 -5.68 -7.22
CA VAL A 35 -7.68 -4.84 -6.12
C VAL A 35 -8.30 -5.30 -4.81
N THR A 36 -7.59 -5.07 -3.71
CA THR A 36 -8.05 -5.37 -2.35
C THR A 36 -8.07 -4.11 -1.50
N GLN A 37 -8.65 -4.20 -0.31
CA GLN A 37 -8.55 -3.14 0.70
C GLN A 37 -7.10 -2.94 1.16
N THR A 38 -6.28 -3.98 1.13
CA THR A 38 -4.86 -3.94 1.49
C THR A 38 -4.08 -3.03 0.55
N ASP A 39 -4.32 -3.11 -0.76
CA ASP A 39 -3.66 -2.25 -1.75
C ASP A 39 -3.93 -0.76 -1.45
N GLN A 40 -5.18 -0.40 -1.21
CA GLN A 40 -5.58 0.97 -0.90
C GLN A 40 -4.95 1.47 0.41
N LYS A 41 -4.91 0.62 1.43
CA LYS A 41 -4.31 0.93 2.73
C LYS A 41 -2.79 1.15 2.61
N VAL A 42 -2.10 0.30 1.84
CA VAL A 42 -0.66 0.42 1.61
C VAL A 42 -0.34 1.69 0.82
N GLU A 43 -1.11 2.00 -0.22
CA GLU A 43 -0.94 3.24 -1.00
C GLU A 43 -1.08 4.47 -0.12
N GLN A 44 -2.14 4.54 0.71
CA GLN A 44 -2.34 5.63 1.67
C GLN A 44 -1.18 5.76 2.65
N LEU A 45 -0.68 4.63 3.20
CA LEU A 45 0.46 4.62 4.11
C LEU A 45 1.71 5.21 3.43
N ILE A 46 2.00 4.81 2.19
CA ILE A 46 3.17 5.27 1.45
C ILE A 46 3.04 6.77 1.15
N ILE A 47 1.91 7.19 0.56
CA ILE A 47 1.68 8.58 0.17
C ILE A 47 1.76 9.50 1.39
N GLN A 48 1.10 9.12 2.49
CA GLN A 48 1.10 9.92 3.70
C GLN A 48 2.52 10.06 4.27
N SER A 49 3.27 8.95 4.35
CA SER A 49 4.65 8.97 4.86
C SER A 49 5.56 9.84 3.99
N VAL A 50 5.45 9.74 2.65
CA VAL A 50 6.24 10.56 1.72
C VAL A 50 5.86 12.03 1.85
N LYS A 51 4.57 12.38 1.91
CA LYS A 51 4.10 13.77 2.07
C LYS A 51 4.56 14.39 3.38
N GLU A 52 4.53 13.64 4.47
CA GLU A 52 5.00 14.11 5.78
C GLU A 52 6.50 14.41 5.78
N LYS A 53 7.31 13.55 5.16
CA LYS A 53 8.76 13.77 5.11
C LYS A 53 9.21 14.75 4.03
N PHE A 54 8.50 14.81 2.91
CA PHE A 54 8.86 15.59 1.73
C PHE A 54 7.64 16.40 1.25
N PRO A 55 7.22 17.45 1.98
CA PRO A 55 5.96 18.16 1.73
C PRO A 55 5.92 18.89 0.38
N THR A 56 7.06 19.10 -0.28
CA THR A 56 7.16 19.76 -1.59
C THR A 56 7.22 18.77 -2.77
N HIS A 57 7.32 17.47 -2.51
CA HIS A 57 7.35 16.43 -3.53
C HIS A 57 5.94 16.21 -4.10
N ARG A 58 5.84 15.97 -5.41
CA ARG A 58 4.57 15.76 -6.13
C ARG A 58 4.50 14.39 -6.75
#